data_AF-A0A154MPQ0-F1
#
_entry.id   AF-A0A154MPQ0-F1
#
_cell.length_a   1.000
_cell.length_b   1.000
_cell.length_c   1.000
_cell.angle_alpha   90.00
_cell.angle_beta   90.00
_cell.angle_gamma   90.00
#
_symmetry.space_group_name_H-M   'P 1'
#
loop_
_entity.id
_entity.type
_entity.pdbx_description
1 polymer ?
#
loop_
_entity_poly.entity_id
_entity_poly.type
_entity_poly.pdbx_seq_one_letter_code
_entity_poly.pdbx_strand_id
1 'polypeptide(L)'
;MSVNSDQRGTAAAARRGPRRAAMVAVTALGLSTAATLGPIAATANAAPCGVSAYSAGVTVDTETNAPDFRISIAPTDNARWAQVSGHGHEATVHLWHDVQGCIPCLYHGLADSIYQQIECHVIFGRIDPATGSTFDLESWHAPLATPDVANYVETGCLNNVTGGWKGTGRNLPGGLDQPANSTTA
;
A
#
# COMPACT_ATOMS: atom_id res chain seq x y z
N MET A 1 28.71 2.12 59.22
CA MET A 1 28.89 3.57 59.00
C MET A 1 28.10 3.90 57.73
N SER A 2 26.82 4.27 57.82
CA SER A 2 26.31 5.67 57.85
C SER A 2 26.98 6.52 56.76
N VAL A 3 26.31 7.18 55.80
CA VAL A 3 25.02 7.92 55.85
C VAL A 3 24.41 8.07 54.43
N ASN A 4 23.09 8.25 54.40
CA ASN A 4 22.21 8.71 53.31
C ASN A 4 22.60 10.06 52.69
N SER A 5 22.13 10.35 51.46
CA SER A 5 21.42 11.60 51.12
C SER A 5 20.67 11.51 49.78
N ASP A 6 19.35 11.69 49.89
CA ASP A 6 18.34 11.92 48.86
C ASP A 6 18.65 13.11 47.93
N GLN A 7 18.19 13.02 46.66
CA GLN A 7 17.60 14.17 45.98
C GLN A 7 16.38 13.75 45.15
N ARG A 8 15.19 13.98 45.74
CA ARG A 8 13.90 14.02 45.06
C ARG A 8 13.69 15.41 44.49
N GLY A 9 13.53 15.53 43.17
CA GLY A 9 13.04 16.73 42.51
C GLY A 9 11.53 16.65 42.32
N THR A 10 10.77 17.17 43.27
CA THR A 10 9.33 17.45 43.13
C THR A 10 9.12 18.86 42.60
N ALA A 11 8.52 19.02 41.43
CA ALA A 11 8.09 20.32 40.91
C ALA A 11 6.55 20.38 40.80
N ALA A 12 6.00 21.12 41.77
CA ALA A 12 4.77 21.91 41.81
C ALA A 12 3.61 21.59 40.83
N ALA A 13 2.53 21.08 41.42
CA ALA A 13 1.18 21.16 40.90
C ALA A 13 0.69 22.63 40.84
N ALA A 14 0.36 23.12 39.65
CA ALA A 14 -0.36 24.38 39.48
C ALA A 14 -1.86 24.09 39.28
N ARG A 15 -2.63 24.23 40.36
CA ARG A 15 -4.09 24.35 40.32
C ARG A 15 -4.46 25.75 39.80
N ARG A 16 -5.24 25.83 38.71
CA ARG A 16 -6.09 27.00 38.42
C ARG A 16 -7.51 26.54 38.18
N GLY A 17 -8.42 27.15 38.95
CA GLY A 17 -9.82 26.82 39.07
C GLY A 17 -10.70 27.24 37.88
N PRO A 18 -12.03 27.16 38.07
CA PRO A 18 -12.99 26.99 36.99
C PRO A 18 -13.37 28.33 36.36
N ARG A 19 -13.41 28.38 35.03
CA ARG A 19 -14.14 29.42 34.30
C ARG A 19 -15.43 28.81 33.78
N ARG A 20 -16.51 29.13 34.50
CA ARG A 20 -17.88 28.92 34.04
C ARG A 20 -18.20 29.89 32.89
N ALA A 21 -19.00 29.35 31.97
CA ALA A 21 -19.98 30.03 31.13
C ALA A 21 -19.48 30.97 30.02
N ALA A 22 -19.65 30.53 28.78
CA ALA A 22 -20.72 31.06 27.94
C ALA A 22 -21.07 30.04 26.86
N MET A 23 -22.24 29.40 26.98
CA MET A 23 -22.90 28.80 25.83
C MET A 23 -23.30 29.93 24.90
N VAL A 24 -22.74 29.95 23.70
CA VAL A 24 -23.31 30.66 22.57
C VAL A 24 -23.82 29.59 21.62
N ALA A 25 -25.11 29.29 21.76
CA ALA A 25 -25.86 28.53 20.77
C ALA A 25 -26.09 29.45 19.57
N VAL A 26 -25.35 29.23 18.49
CA VAL A 26 -25.73 29.72 17.16
C VAL A 26 -26.24 28.53 16.38
N THR A 27 -27.57 28.41 16.35
CA THR A 27 -28.32 27.64 15.38
C THR A 27 -28.12 28.28 14.00
N ALA A 28 -27.16 27.75 13.23
CA ALA A 28 -27.11 27.96 11.79
C ALA A 28 -27.83 26.79 11.11
N LEU A 29 -29.08 27.05 10.73
CA LEU A 29 -29.80 26.26 9.73
C LEU A 29 -29.13 26.40 8.37
N GLY A 30 -28.97 25.28 7.68
CA GLY A 30 -28.92 25.23 6.22
C GLY A 30 -27.52 25.31 5.60
N LEU A 31 -26.98 24.16 5.21
CA LEU A 31 -27.16 23.61 3.87
C LEU A 31 -26.51 22.21 3.87
N SER A 32 -27.33 21.18 3.77
CA SER A 32 -26.86 19.84 3.42
C SER A 32 -26.38 19.89 1.97
N THR A 33 -25.12 20.24 1.73
CA THR A 33 -24.48 19.91 0.47
C THR A 33 -24.29 18.39 0.47
N ALA A 34 -25.31 17.69 -0.01
CA ALA A 34 -25.13 16.35 -0.54
C ALA A 34 -24.08 16.48 -1.65
N ALA A 35 -22.83 16.22 -1.31
CA ALA A 35 -21.78 16.02 -2.28
C ALA A 35 -22.18 14.75 -3.03
N THR A 36 -22.92 14.92 -4.13
CA THR A 36 -23.05 13.91 -5.16
C THR A 36 -21.63 13.65 -5.64
N LEU A 37 -21.01 12.59 -5.10
CA LEU A 37 -19.88 11.95 -5.74
C LEU A 37 -20.42 11.44 -7.08
N GLY A 38 -20.32 12.29 -8.10
CA GLY A 38 -20.62 11.89 -9.47
C GLY A 38 -19.72 10.70 -9.83
N PRO A 39 -20.15 9.82 -10.75
CA PRO A 39 -19.29 8.78 -11.25
C PRO A 39 -18.01 9.43 -11.76
N ILE A 40 -16.87 8.96 -11.25
CA ILE A 40 -15.55 9.32 -11.80
C ILE A 40 -15.54 8.72 -13.20
N ALA A 41 -15.93 9.51 -14.19
CA ALA A 41 -15.75 9.16 -15.57
C ALA A 41 -14.25 8.97 -15.78
N ALA A 42 -13.83 7.75 -16.10
CA ALA A 42 -12.45 7.43 -16.45
C ALA A 42 -12.05 8.32 -17.62
N THR A 43 -11.29 9.38 -17.34
CA THR A 43 -10.71 10.22 -18.38
C THR A 43 -9.54 9.47 -18.98
N ALA A 44 -9.65 9.23 -20.29
CA ALA A 44 -8.58 8.75 -21.15
C ALA A 44 -7.28 9.56 -20.95
N ASN A 45 -6.16 8.82 -21.00
CA ASN A 45 -4.77 9.28 -21.06
C ASN A 45 -4.34 10.28 -19.98
N ALA A 46 -4.40 9.86 -18.71
CA ALA A 46 -3.46 10.39 -17.73
C ALA A 46 -2.02 10.14 -18.24
N ALA A 47 -1.11 11.10 -18.07
CA ALA A 47 0.32 10.84 -18.27
C ALA A 47 0.71 9.58 -17.47
N PRO A 48 1.56 8.69 -18.01
CA PRO A 48 1.95 7.49 -17.27
C PRO A 48 2.49 7.92 -15.92
N CYS A 49 1.83 7.46 -14.86
CA CYS A 49 2.27 7.71 -13.50
C CYS A 49 3.45 6.75 -13.20
N GLY A 50 4.26 7.09 -12.19
CA GLY A 50 5.36 6.22 -11.76
C GLY A 50 6.45 6.05 -12.81
N VAL A 51 6.83 7.12 -13.52
CA VAL A 51 8.01 7.14 -14.40
C VAL A 51 9.24 7.48 -13.57
N SER A 52 10.28 6.64 -13.66
CA SER A 52 11.52 6.78 -12.90
C SER A 52 12.71 6.20 -13.67
N ALA A 53 13.88 6.12 -13.02
CA ALA A 53 15.04 5.42 -13.57
C ALA A 53 14.81 3.90 -13.75
N TYR A 54 13.78 3.35 -13.10
CA TYR A 54 13.46 1.92 -13.07
C TYR A 54 12.14 1.58 -13.79
N SER A 55 11.18 2.51 -13.85
CA SER A 55 9.88 2.32 -14.51
C SER A 55 9.68 3.31 -15.66
N ALA A 56 9.25 2.81 -16.83
CA ALA A 56 8.78 3.63 -17.94
C ALA A 56 7.29 4.03 -17.81
N GLY A 57 6.62 3.55 -16.76
CA GLY A 57 5.24 3.87 -16.45
C GLY A 57 4.53 2.71 -15.73
N VAL A 58 3.51 3.07 -14.97
CA VAL A 58 2.64 2.14 -14.25
C VAL A 58 1.21 2.32 -14.76
N THR A 59 0.54 1.21 -15.04
CA THR A 59 -0.88 1.16 -15.40
C THR A 59 -1.65 0.30 -14.43
N VAL A 60 -2.93 0.59 -14.25
CA VAL A 60 -3.83 -0.15 -13.36
C VAL A 60 -5.02 -0.62 -14.17
N ASP A 61 -5.16 -1.92 -14.28
CA ASP A 61 -6.29 -2.58 -14.93
C ASP A 61 -7.29 -3.00 -13.87
N THR A 62 -8.43 -2.33 -13.85
CA THR A 62 -9.60 -2.75 -13.06
C THR A 62 -10.61 -3.38 -14.00
N GLU A 63 -10.95 -4.65 -13.83
CA GLU A 63 -12.12 -5.20 -14.52
C GLU A 63 -13.39 -4.53 -13.96
N THR A 64 -14.30 -4.14 -14.85
CA THR A 64 -15.54 -3.45 -14.45
C THR A 64 -16.35 -4.35 -13.50
N ASN A 65 -16.46 -3.93 -12.23
CA ASN A 65 -17.13 -4.63 -11.11
C ASN A 65 -16.34 -5.78 -10.46
N ALA A 66 -15.07 -5.98 -10.80
CA ALA A 66 -14.24 -6.91 -10.06
C ALA A 66 -13.73 -6.24 -8.77
N PRO A 67 -13.65 -7.02 -7.67
CA PRO A 67 -13.06 -6.52 -6.44
C PRO A 67 -11.57 -6.19 -6.65
N ASP A 68 -10.94 -7.00 -7.48
CA ASP A 68 -9.50 -7.04 -7.65
C ASP A 68 -9.03 -6.20 -8.83
N PHE A 69 -7.75 -5.84 -8.80
CA PHE A 69 -7.08 -5.07 -9.84
C PHE A 69 -5.69 -5.61 -10.10
N ARG A 70 -5.21 -5.39 -11.32
CA ARG A 70 -3.84 -5.70 -11.72
C ARG A 70 -3.07 -4.40 -11.94
N ILE A 71 -1.85 -4.36 -11.46
CA ILE A 71 -0.89 -3.29 -11.71
C ILE A 71 0.11 -3.83 -12.73
N SER A 72 0.34 -3.12 -13.82
CA SER A 72 1.39 -3.45 -14.77
C SER A 72 2.42 -2.34 -14.76
N ILE A 73 3.64 -2.67 -14.38
CA ILE A 73 4.80 -1.78 -14.49
C ILE A 73 5.49 -2.09 -15.81
N ALA A 74 5.84 -1.08 -16.58
CA ALA A 74 6.75 -1.22 -17.72
C ALA A 74 8.19 -1.03 -17.24
N PRO A 75 8.96 -2.09 -16.93
CA PRO A 75 10.31 -1.94 -16.41
C PRO A 75 11.26 -1.42 -17.49
N THR A 76 12.17 -0.53 -17.08
CA THR A 76 13.34 -0.15 -17.88
C THR A 76 14.41 -1.25 -17.85
N ASP A 77 15.43 -1.13 -18.69
CA ASP A 77 16.61 -1.99 -18.61
C ASP A 77 17.28 -1.93 -17.24
N ASN A 78 17.35 -0.76 -16.61
CA ASN A 78 17.92 -0.63 -15.27
C ASN A 78 17.18 -1.52 -14.25
N ALA A 79 15.85 -1.62 -14.33
CA ALA A 79 15.08 -2.51 -13.46
C ALA A 79 15.33 -3.98 -13.78
N ARG A 80 15.36 -4.34 -15.08
CA ARG A 80 15.64 -5.70 -15.55
C ARG A 80 17.00 -6.22 -15.07
N TRP A 81 17.99 -5.34 -15.00
CA TRP A 81 19.38 -5.66 -14.64
C TRP A 81 19.72 -5.34 -13.18
N ALA A 82 18.80 -4.79 -12.40
CA ALA A 82 19.08 -4.28 -11.05
C ALA A 82 19.65 -5.36 -10.13
N GLN A 83 19.03 -6.54 -10.07
CA GLN A 83 19.46 -7.60 -9.17
C GLN A 83 20.90 -8.06 -9.46
N VAL A 84 21.21 -8.33 -10.73
CA VAL A 84 22.54 -8.81 -11.13
C VAL A 84 23.62 -7.72 -11.05
N SER A 85 23.20 -6.45 -11.04
CA SER A 85 24.09 -5.31 -10.90
C SER A 85 24.28 -4.88 -9.43
N GLY A 86 23.67 -5.59 -8.47
CA GLY A 86 23.78 -5.26 -7.04
C GLY A 86 22.85 -4.12 -6.58
N HIS A 87 21.93 -3.68 -7.43
CA HIS A 87 20.96 -2.60 -7.18
C HIS A 87 19.53 -3.12 -6.97
N GLY A 88 19.35 -4.42 -6.72
CA GLY A 88 18.02 -5.03 -6.61
C GLY A 88 17.12 -4.34 -5.58
N HIS A 89 17.60 -4.17 -4.35
CA HIS A 89 16.83 -3.50 -3.30
C HIS A 89 16.47 -2.04 -3.65
N GLU A 90 17.41 -1.30 -4.23
CA GLU A 90 17.19 0.08 -4.68
C GLU A 90 16.07 0.13 -5.74
N ALA A 91 16.15 -0.73 -6.76
CA ALA A 91 15.12 -0.81 -7.79
C ALA A 91 13.75 -1.18 -7.22
N THR A 92 13.69 -2.16 -6.30
CA THR A 92 12.44 -2.54 -5.62
C THR A 92 11.82 -1.35 -4.89
N VAL A 93 12.58 -0.60 -4.10
CA VAL A 93 12.09 0.57 -3.35
C VAL A 93 11.61 1.68 -4.29
N HIS A 94 12.35 1.96 -5.37
CA HIS A 94 11.94 2.95 -6.36
C HIS A 94 10.63 2.57 -7.05
N LEU A 95 10.53 1.33 -7.55
CA LEU A 95 9.31 0.82 -8.18
C LEU A 95 8.13 0.79 -7.22
N TRP A 96 8.36 0.49 -5.94
CA TRP A 96 7.33 0.56 -4.91
C TRP A 96 6.78 1.99 -4.76
N HIS A 97 7.65 3.00 -4.71
CA HIS A 97 7.21 4.39 -4.64
C HIS A 97 6.51 4.86 -5.91
N ASP A 98 6.94 4.39 -7.08
CA ASP A 98 6.24 4.64 -8.35
C ASP A 98 4.80 4.12 -8.28
N VAL A 99 4.61 2.89 -7.76
CA VAL A 99 3.29 2.28 -7.55
C VAL A 99 2.47 3.05 -6.51
N GLN A 100 3.04 3.42 -5.36
CA GLN A 100 2.33 4.21 -4.34
C GLN A 100 1.89 5.59 -4.85
N GLY A 101 2.68 6.21 -5.74
CA GLY A 101 2.33 7.48 -6.38
C GLY A 101 1.15 7.36 -7.34
N CYS A 102 0.97 6.18 -7.95
CA CYS A 102 -0.12 5.87 -8.86
C CYS A 102 -1.39 5.41 -8.16
N ILE A 103 -1.24 4.62 -7.10
CA ILE A 103 -2.33 3.92 -6.43
C ILE A 103 -2.33 4.34 -4.97
N PRO A 104 -3.14 5.36 -4.61
CA PRO A 104 -3.25 5.73 -3.22
C PRO A 104 -3.90 4.58 -2.44
N CYS A 105 -3.58 4.53 -1.15
CA CYS A 105 -4.23 3.65 -0.18
C CYS A 105 -3.88 2.15 -0.21
N LEU A 106 -2.71 1.79 -0.76
CA LEU A 106 -2.12 0.47 -0.52
C LEU A 106 -1.69 0.37 0.95
N TYR A 107 -2.35 -0.49 1.73
CA TYR A 107 -2.08 -0.68 3.16
C TYR A 107 -2.05 -2.15 3.57
N HIS A 108 -1.46 -2.43 4.73
CA HIS A 108 -1.44 -3.74 5.38
C HIS A 108 -0.96 -4.86 4.44
N GLY A 109 -1.58 -6.05 4.53
CA GLY A 109 -1.16 -7.21 3.74
C GLY A 109 -1.26 -7.02 2.23
N LEU A 110 -2.13 -6.11 1.73
CA LEU A 110 -2.14 -5.76 0.31
C LEU A 110 -0.86 -5.02 -0.07
N ALA A 111 -0.43 -4.03 0.72
CA ALA A 111 0.83 -3.33 0.47
C ALA A 111 2.03 -4.29 0.53
N ASP A 112 2.06 -5.17 1.54
CA ASP A 112 3.12 -6.16 1.69
C ASP A 112 3.16 -7.13 0.51
N SER A 113 2.01 -7.59 0.03
CA SER A 113 1.93 -8.47 -1.15
C SER A 113 2.44 -7.80 -2.41
N ILE A 114 1.98 -6.57 -2.70
CA ILE A 114 2.42 -5.83 -3.87
C ILE A 114 3.93 -5.55 -3.81
N TYR A 115 4.46 -5.19 -2.63
CA TYR A 115 5.90 -5.01 -2.46
C TYR A 115 6.69 -6.29 -2.73
N GLN A 116 6.24 -7.43 -2.20
CA GLN A 116 6.88 -8.73 -2.43
C GLN A 116 6.84 -9.17 -3.90
N GLN A 117 5.72 -8.92 -4.60
CA GLN A 117 5.62 -9.17 -6.03
C GLN A 117 6.65 -8.32 -6.80
N ILE A 118 6.79 -7.02 -6.48
CA ILE A 118 7.82 -6.16 -7.07
C ILE A 118 9.22 -6.70 -6.80
N GLU A 119 9.51 -7.08 -5.56
CA GLU A 119 10.81 -7.65 -5.19
C GLU A 119 11.13 -8.90 -6.00
N CYS A 120 10.18 -9.82 -6.13
CA CYS A 120 10.33 -11.03 -6.92
C CYS A 120 10.59 -10.72 -8.41
N HIS A 121 9.82 -9.80 -8.99
CA HIS A 121 10.02 -9.36 -10.37
C HIS A 121 11.38 -8.72 -10.61
N VAL A 122 11.91 -7.95 -9.64
CA VAL A 122 13.26 -7.39 -9.72
C VAL A 122 14.32 -8.49 -9.62
N ILE A 123 14.16 -9.45 -8.70
CA ILE A 123 15.08 -10.58 -8.53
C ILE A 123 15.22 -11.38 -9.83
N PHE A 124 14.09 -11.65 -10.50
CA PHE A 124 14.04 -12.43 -11.75
C PHE A 124 13.96 -11.56 -13.01
N GLY A 125 14.19 -10.25 -12.91
CA GLY A 125 13.88 -9.30 -13.98
C GLY A 125 14.56 -9.59 -15.31
N ARG A 126 15.74 -10.21 -15.29
CA ARG A 126 16.51 -10.61 -16.48
C ARG A 126 15.96 -11.86 -17.18
N ILE A 127 15.15 -12.65 -16.49
CA ILE A 127 14.59 -13.89 -17.01
C ILE A 127 13.24 -13.53 -17.64
N ASP A 128 13.25 -13.07 -18.89
CA ASP A 128 12.04 -12.64 -19.61
C ASP A 128 10.91 -13.69 -19.59
N PRO A 129 11.17 -15.01 -19.73
CA PRO A 129 10.10 -16.01 -19.60
C PRO A 129 9.47 -16.11 -18.20
N ALA A 130 10.17 -15.65 -17.16
CA ALA A 130 9.70 -15.71 -15.77
C ALA A 130 8.91 -14.47 -15.35
N THR A 131 9.18 -13.32 -15.97
CA THR A 131 8.58 -12.05 -15.56
C THR A 131 7.70 -11.42 -16.62
N GLY A 132 7.79 -11.83 -17.90
CA GLY A 132 7.05 -11.21 -19.00
C GLY A 132 7.64 -9.86 -19.43
N SER A 133 6.98 -9.17 -20.37
CA SER A 133 7.41 -7.84 -20.85
C SER A 133 7.15 -6.71 -19.85
N THR A 134 6.18 -6.90 -18.97
CA THR A 134 5.82 -6.01 -17.85
C THR A 134 6.10 -6.72 -16.53
N PHE A 135 6.16 -5.99 -15.42
CA PHE A 135 6.03 -6.59 -14.10
C PHE A 135 4.56 -6.46 -13.69
N ASP A 136 3.84 -7.58 -13.75
CA ASP A 136 2.42 -7.64 -13.45
C ASP A 136 2.22 -8.05 -11.99
N LEU A 137 1.51 -7.21 -11.25
CA LEU A 137 1.26 -7.36 -9.82
C LEU A 137 -0.24 -7.48 -9.60
N GLU A 138 -0.65 -8.46 -8.82
CA GLU A 138 -2.05 -8.84 -8.68
C GLU A 138 -2.52 -8.60 -7.24
N SER A 139 -3.66 -7.90 -7.09
CA SER A 139 -4.20 -7.52 -5.78
C SER A 139 -4.84 -8.66 -5.00
N TRP A 140 -4.76 -9.91 -5.49
CA TRP A 140 -5.44 -11.08 -4.94
C TRP A 140 -4.50 -12.21 -4.49
N HIS A 141 -3.19 -11.94 -4.41
CA HIS A 141 -2.23 -12.83 -3.73
C HIS A 141 -1.87 -12.38 -2.31
N ALA A 142 -1.91 -13.28 -1.34
CA ALA A 142 -1.45 -12.95 0.01
C ALA A 142 0.07 -12.74 0.04
N PRO A 143 0.58 -11.87 0.93
CA PRO A 143 2.01 -11.82 1.17
C PRO A 143 2.50 -13.15 1.75
N LEU A 144 3.71 -13.53 1.39
CA LEU A 144 4.44 -14.63 2.02
C LEU A 144 4.81 -14.25 3.44
N ALA A 145 4.68 -15.21 4.36
CA ALA A 145 5.17 -15.06 5.73
C ALA A 145 6.70 -14.92 5.78
N THR A 146 7.40 -15.56 4.84
CA THR A 146 8.85 -15.52 4.70
C THR A 146 9.21 -15.18 3.25
N PRO A 147 9.34 -13.90 2.89
CA PRO A 147 9.76 -13.50 1.55
C PRO A 147 11.23 -13.84 1.34
N ASP A 148 11.50 -14.87 0.56
CA ASP A 148 12.85 -15.26 0.14
C ASP A 148 12.84 -15.82 -1.28
N VAL A 149 14.02 -15.98 -1.87
CA VAL A 149 14.19 -16.44 -3.26
C VAL A 149 13.55 -17.81 -3.48
N ALA A 150 13.61 -18.73 -2.51
CA ALA A 150 13.06 -20.07 -2.68
C ALA A 150 11.53 -20.02 -2.74
N ASN A 151 10.89 -19.31 -1.80
CA ASN A 151 9.44 -19.14 -1.79
C ASN A 151 8.95 -18.34 -2.99
N TYR A 152 9.74 -17.37 -3.48
CA TYR A 152 9.43 -16.66 -4.72
C TYR A 152 9.46 -17.54 -5.97
N VAL A 153 10.42 -18.47 -6.07
CA VAL A 153 10.42 -19.46 -7.17
C VAL A 153 9.23 -20.41 -7.05
N GLU A 154 9.00 -20.95 -5.85
CA GLU A 154 7.93 -21.94 -5.61
C GLU A 154 6.55 -21.36 -5.95
N THR A 155 6.30 -20.12 -5.53
CA THR A 155 5.03 -19.43 -5.79
C THR A 155 4.99 -18.72 -7.14
N GLY A 156 6.06 -18.72 -7.92
CA GLY A 156 6.13 -18.03 -9.21
C GLY A 156 5.85 -16.53 -9.08
N CYS A 157 6.54 -15.84 -8.17
CA CYS A 157 6.25 -14.46 -7.77
C CYS A 157 4.83 -14.28 -7.24
N LEU A 158 4.40 -15.18 -6.37
CA LEU A 158 3.07 -15.21 -5.75
C LEU A 158 1.92 -15.57 -6.73
N ASN A 159 2.17 -15.71 -8.04
CA ASN A 159 1.15 -16.06 -9.03
C ASN A 159 0.55 -17.46 -8.86
N ASN A 160 1.30 -18.41 -8.29
CA ASN A 160 0.86 -19.77 -8.03
C ASN A 160 0.43 -19.90 -6.56
N VAL A 161 -0.81 -19.50 -6.29
CA VAL A 161 -1.64 -19.77 -5.10
C VAL A 161 -0.91 -19.72 -3.75
N THR A 162 -0.92 -18.56 -3.10
CA THR A 162 -0.73 -18.49 -1.66
C THR A 162 -2.01 -18.98 -0.96
N GLY A 163 -1.90 -20.03 -0.15
CA GLY A 163 -3.06 -20.60 0.54
C GLY A 163 -3.77 -19.57 1.42
N GLY A 164 -5.06 -19.32 1.17
CA GLY A 164 -5.93 -18.59 2.09
C GLY A 164 -6.29 -17.14 1.74
N TRP A 165 -5.86 -16.59 0.61
CA TRP A 165 -6.27 -15.24 0.18
C TRP A 165 -6.97 -15.27 -1.19
N LYS A 166 -8.13 -14.64 -1.25
CA LYS A 166 -8.89 -14.30 -2.47
C LYS A 166 -9.36 -12.88 -2.23
N GLY A 167 -8.82 -11.91 -2.97
CA GLY A 167 -8.85 -10.50 -2.62
C GLY A 167 -10.21 -10.00 -2.15
N THR A 168 -10.22 -9.15 -1.12
CA THR A 168 -11.48 -8.62 -0.56
C THR A 168 -12.12 -7.57 -1.46
N GLY A 169 -11.34 -7.05 -2.40
CA GLY A 169 -11.59 -5.92 -3.27
C GLY A 169 -12.95 -5.22 -3.15
N ARG A 170 -13.14 -4.53 -2.05
CA ARG A 170 -14.17 -3.52 -1.98
C ARG A 170 -13.44 -2.21 -1.85
N ASN A 171 -13.00 -1.75 -3.03
CA ASN A 171 -12.72 -0.36 -3.39
C ASN A 171 -11.95 0.41 -2.31
N LEU A 172 -10.63 0.58 -2.50
CA LEU A 172 -9.81 1.55 -1.76
C LEU A 172 -10.62 2.83 -1.44
N PRO A 173 -10.73 3.35 -0.19
CA PRO A 173 -9.87 3.15 0.99
C PRO A 173 -10.60 2.68 2.29
N GLY A 174 -9.89 1.95 3.18
CA GLY A 174 -10.27 1.77 4.60
C GLY A 174 -11.08 0.52 4.99
N GLY A 175 -11.32 -0.42 4.07
CA GLY A 175 -12.14 -1.62 4.34
C GLY A 175 -11.37 -2.91 4.71
N LEU A 176 -10.04 -2.87 4.84
CA LEU A 176 -9.19 -4.08 4.86
C LEU A 176 -9.14 -4.86 6.19
N ASP A 177 -9.91 -4.46 7.21
CA ASP A 177 -9.87 -5.09 8.54
C ASP A 177 -11.04 -6.05 8.83
N GLN A 178 -11.91 -6.36 7.87
CA GLN A 178 -13.00 -7.29 8.15
C GLN A 178 -12.58 -8.73 7.85
N PRO A 179 -12.39 -9.60 8.88
CA PRO A 179 -12.30 -11.03 8.65
C PRO A 179 -13.56 -11.50 7.91
N ALA A 180 -13.41 -12.51 7.07
CA ALA A 180 -14.43 -13.09 6.18
C ALA A 180 -15.73 -13.58 6.87
N ASN A 181 -15.89 -13.32 8.17
CA ASN A 181 -17.02 -13.73 9.01
C ASN A 181 -17.90 -12.56 9.48
N SER A 182 -17.73 -11.36 8.92
CA SER A 182 -18.61 -10.22 9.20
C SER A 182 -19.89 -10.32 8.36
N THR A 183 -20.66 -11.38 8.58
CA THR A 183 -22.03 -11.48 8.10
C THR A 183 -22.84 -10.47 8.90
N THR A 184 -23.22 -9.37 8.23
CA THR A 184 -24.20 -8.41 8.73
C THR A 184 -25.44 -9.14 9.24
N ALA A 185 -25.73 -8.99 10.53
CA ALA A 185 -27.02 -9.25 11.14
C ALA A 185 -27.87 -7.97 11.12
#